data_AF-A0A965R6C8-F1
#
_entry.id   AF-A0A965R6C8-F1
#
_cell.length_a   1.000
_cell.length_b   1.000
_cell.length_c   1.000
_cell.angle_alpha   90.00
_cell.angle_beta   90.00
_cell.angle_gamma   90.00
#
_symmetry.space_group_name_H-M   'P 1'
#
loop_
_entity.id
_entity.type
_entity.pdbx_description
1 polymer ?
#
loop_
_entity_poly.entity_id
_entity_poly.type
_entity_poly.pdbx_seq_one_letter_code
_entity_poly.pdbx_strand_id
1 'polypeptide(L)' 'MAQQLFDKIEETKQYIQSKYSTAPSIGVVLGSGLGDLASKITVECELSYKDIPNFPVSTVEGHAGKLIFGQL' A
#
# COMPACT_ATOMS: atom_id res chain seq x y z
N MET A 1 -6.99 13.91 20.02
CA MET A 1 -6.20 13.91 18.77
C MET A 1 -5.58 12.54 18.49
N ALA A 2 -4.81 11.94 19.41
CA ALA A 2 -4.23 10.60 19.19
C ALA A 2 -5.28 9.50 18.95
N GLN A 3 -6.40 9.50 19.69
CA GLN A 3 -7.47 8.52 19.51
C GLN A 3 -8.00 8.46 18.07
N GLN A 4 -8.23 9.63 17.45
CA GLN A 4 -8.74 9.72 16.08
C GLN A 4 -7.74 9.19 15.03
N LEU A 5 -6.43 9.23 15.31
CA LEU A 5 -5.43 8.67 14.39
C LEU A 5 -5.46 7.14 14.44
N PHE A 6 -5.57 6.54 15.63
CA PHE A 6 -5.69 5.09 15.78
C PHE A 6 -6.94 4.55 15.08
N ASP A 7 -8.07 5.24 15.20
CA ASP A 7 -9.32 4.82 14.54
C ASP A 7 -9.17 4.78 13.01
N LYS A 8 -8.51 5.80 12.42
CA LYS A 8 -8.22 5.84 10.98
C LYS A 8 -7.26 4.73 10.53
N ILE A 9 -6.24 4.43 11.33
CA ILE A 9 -5.28 3.35 11.03
C ILE A 9 -6.01 2.00 11.04
N GLU A 10 -6.88 1.76 12.02
CA GLU A 10 -7.63 0.50 12.11
C GLU A 10 -8.62 0.35 10.95
N GLU A 11 -9.33 1.40 10.56
CA GLU A 11 -10.19 1.41 9.37
C GLU A 11 -9.41 1.07 8.09
N THR A 12 -8.26 1.72 7.90
CA THR A 12 -7.35 1.50 6.76
C THR A 12 -6.88 0.04 6.71
N LYS A 13 -6.43 -0.47 7.86
CA LYS A 13 -5.96 -1.85 8.02
C LYS A 13 -7.07 -2.85 7.71
N GLN A 14 -8.28 -2.66 8.24
CA GLN A 14 -9.41 -3.55 7.99
C GLN A 14 -9.78 -3.59 6.50
N TYR A 15 -9.78 -2.43 5.83
CA TYR A 15 -9.98 -2.37 4.39
C TYR A 15 -8.93 -3.20 3.65
N ILE A 16 -7.63 -3.00 3.94
CA ILE A 16 -6.54 -3.73 3.29
C ILE A 16 -6.67 -5.24 3.55
N GLN A 17 -6.92 -5.65 4.80
CA GLN A 17 -7.10 -7.06 5.19
C GLN A 17 -8.30 -7.72 4.50
N SER A 18 -9.35 -6.96 4.18
CA SER A 18 -10.50 -7.45 3.41
C SER A 18 -10.16 -7.76 1.95
N LYS A 19 -9.09 -7.16 1.42
CA LYS A 19 -8.62 -7.36 0.04
C LYS A 19 -7.49 -8.38 -0.06
N TYR A 20 -6.64 -8.45 0.97
CA TYR A 20 -5.51 -9.36 1.04
C TYR A 20 -5.34 -9.89 2.46
N SER A 21 -5.58 -11.18 2.65
CA SER A 21 -5.65 -11.82 3.97
C SER A 21 -4.31 -12.37 4.46
N THR A 22 -3.32 -12.51 3.58
CA THR A 22 -1.98 -12.98 3.96
C THR A 22 -1.22 -11.85 4.68
N ALA A 23 -0.58 -12.18 5.80
CA ALA A 23 0.26 -11.23 6.54
C ALA A 23 1.69 -11.22 5.94
N PRO A 24 2.11 -10.16 5.24
CA PRO A 24 3.46 -10.07 4.73
C PRO A 24 4.47 -9.90 5.87
N SER A 25 5.63 -10.55 5.76
CA SER A 25 6.70 -10.45 6.77
C SER A 25 7.60 -9.22 6.56
N ILE A 26 7.57 -8.62 5.37
CA ILE A 26 8.43 -7.51 4.96
C ILE A 26 7.58 -6.42 4.31
N GLY A 27 7.85 -5.17 4.65
CA GLY A 27 7.30 -3.99 3.97
C GLY A 27 8.43 -3.20 3.29
N VAL A 28 8.21 -2.78 2.05
CA VAL A 28 9.19 -2.00 1.26
C VAL A 28 8.53 -0.72 0.76
N VAL A 29 9.19 0.42 0.95
CA VAL A 29 8.77 1.71 0.39
C VAL A 29 9.73 2.09 -0.73
N LEU A 30 9.21 2.19 -1.95
CA LEU A 30 10.00 2.53 -3.13
C LEU A 30 10.06 4.05 -3.32
N GLY A 31 11.28 4.60 -3.22
CA GLY A 31 11.58 5.98 -3.58
C GLY A 31 11.66 6.18 -5.11
N SER A 32 11.90 7.43 -5.52
CA SER A 32 12.06 7.78 -6.93
C SER A 32 13.19 6.98 -7.59
N GLY A 33 12.96 6.50 -8.81
CA GLY A 33 13.94 5.70 -9.57
C GLY A 33 13.99 4.21 -9.22
N LEU A 34 13.20 3.72 -8.26
CA LEU A 34 13.16 2.31 -7.85
C LEU A 34 11.96 1.52 -8.43
N GLY A 35 11.32 2.04 -9.48
CA GLY A 35 10.17 1.38 -10.12
C GLY A 35 10.49 0.00 -10.70
N ASP A 36 11.73 -0.23 -11.11
CA ASP A 36 12.19 -1.52 -11.64
C ASP A 36 12.19 -2.64 -10.60
N LEU A 37 12.20 -2.31 -9.30
CA LEU A 37 12.04 -3.34 -8.27
C LEU A 37 10.59 -3.83 -8.22
N ALA A 38 9.63 -2.93 -8.38
CA ALA A 38 8.21 -3.28 -8.39
C ALA A 38 7.86 -4.20 -9.57
N SER A 39 8.50 -4.02 -10.73
CA SER A 39 8.24 -4.84 -11.92
C SER A 39 8.74 -6.29 -11.80
N LYS A 40 9.59 -6.58 -10.82
CA LYS A 40 10.09 -7.95 -10.52
C LYS A 40 9.23 -8.71 -9.52
N ILE A 41 8.30 -8.03 -8.85
CA ILE A 41 7.41 -8.65 -7.87
C ILE A 41 6.40 -9.51 -8.63
N THR A 42 6.26 -10.77 -8.23
CA THR A 42 5.12 -11.60 -8.63
C THR A 42 3.90 -11.10 -7.87
N VAL A 43 3.10 -10.26 -8.53
CA VAL A 43 1.95 -9.57 -7.92
C VAL A 43 0.81 -10.55 -7.64
N GLU A 44 0.41 -10.61 -6.37
CA GLU A 44 -0.76 -11.37 -5.90
C GLU A 44 -1.98 -10.45 -5.70
N CYS A 45 -1.76 -9.22 -5.25
CA CYS A 45 -2.79 -8.21 -5.07
C CYS A 45 -2.21 -6.80 -5.29
N GLU A 46 -2.98 -5.93 -5.92
CA GLU A 46 -2.64 -4.52 -6.10
C GLU A 46 -3.83 -3.65 -5.67
N LEU A 47 -3.57 -2.65 -4.84
CA LEU A 47 -4.55 -1.67 -4.39
C LEU A 47 -4.10 -0.27 -4.79
N SER A 48 -4.95 0.50 -5.47
CA SER A 48 -4.65 1.91 -5.72
C SER A 48 -4.83 2.70 -4.42
N TYR A 49 -3.90 3.61 -4.11
CA TYR A 49 -3.98 4.44 -2.90
C TYR A 49 -5.29 5.24 -2.81
N LYS A 50 -5.87 5.63 -3.96
CA LYS A 50 -7.14 6.36 -4.03
C LYS A 50 -8.33 5.55 -3.50
N ASP A 51 -8.24 4.22 -3.53
CA ASP A 51 -9.31 3.30 -3.13
C ASP A 51 -9.17 2.89 -1.66
N ILE A 52 -8.03 3.18 -1.03
CA ILE A 52 -7.74 2.85 0.37
C ILE A 52 -8.20 4.03 1.26
N PRO A 53 -9.11 3.79 2.23
CA PRO A 53 -9.54 4.82 3.17
C PRO A 53 -8.36 5.46 3.91
N ASN A 54 -8.42 6.78 4.13
CA ASN A 54 -7.42 7.55 4.87
C ASN A 54 -5.98 7.52 4.30
N PHE A 55 -5.77 6.94 3.12
CA PHE A 55 -4.44 6.84 2.52
C PHE A 55 -4.08 8.10 1.73
N PRO A 56 -2.82 8.58 1.81
CA PRO A 56 -2.39 9.71 1.00
C PRO A 56 -2.32 9.32 -0.48
N VAL A 57 -2.84 10.18 -1.35
CA VAL A 57 -2.74 10.01 -2.80
C VAL A 57 -1.45 10.69 -3.28
N SER A 58 -0.58 9.92 -3.96
CA SER A 58 0.61 10.50 -4.59
C SER A 58 0.20 11.37 -5.77
N THR A 59 0.67 12.60 -5.80
CA THR A 59 0.47 13.55 -6.91
C THR A 59 1.71 13.73 -7.78
N VAL A 60 2.81 13.02 -7.45
CA VAL A 60 4.10 13.13 -8.15
C VAL A 60 4.17 12.18 -9.33
N GLU A 61 4.59 12.69 -10.48
CA GLU A 61 4.84 11.92 -11.70
C GLU A 61 5.86 10.80 -11.45
N GLY A 62 5.58 9.59 -11.94
CA GLY A 62 6.43 8.40 -11.73
C GLY A 62 6.17 7.62 -10.44
N HIS A 63 5.39 8.15 -9.49
CA HIS A 63 4.89 7.37 -8.35
C HIS A 63 3.53 6.78 -8.69
N ALA A 64 3.48 5.48 -8.99
CA ALA A 64 2.26 4.80 -9.46
C ALA A 64 1.09 4.83 -8.47
N GLY A 65 1.33 5.18 -7.19
CA GLY A 65 0.28 5.36 -6.20
C GLY A 65 -0.46 4.07 -5.88
N LYS A 66 0.29 2.96 -5.72
CA LYS A 66 -0.25 1.62 -5.55
C LYS A 66 0.45 0.89 -4.40
N LEU A 67 -0.32 0.14 -3.64
CA LEU A 67 0.14 -0.82 -2.65
C LEU A 67 0.14 -2.19 -3.30
N ILE A 68 1.32 -2.81 -3.41
CA ILE A 68 1.50 -4.10 -4.09
C ILE A 68 1.81 -5.16 -3.03
N PHE A 69 1.07 -6.26 -3.07
CA PHE A 69 1.36 -7.49 -2.33
C PHE A 69 1.80 -8.56 -3.32
N GLY A 70 2.84 -9.30 -2.95
CA GLY A 70 3.40 -10.33 -3.80
C GLY A 70 4.67 -10.91 -3.25
N GLN A 71 5.35 -11.66 -4.10
CA GLN A 71 6.60 -12.36 -3.76
C GLN A 71 7.75 -11.85 -4.63
N LEU A 72 8.92 -11.73 -4.02
CA LEU A 72 10.19 -11.39 -4.67
C LEU A 72 11.19 -12.53 -4.46
#